data_AF-A0A1Q8JDH6-F1
#
_entry.id   AF-A0A1Q8JDH6-F1
#
_cell.length_a   1.000
_cell.length_b   1.000
_cell.length_c   1.000
_cell.angle_alpha   90.00
_cell.angle_beta   90.00
_cell.angle_gamma   90.00
#
_symmetry.space_group_name_H-M   'P 1'
#
loop_
_entity.id
_entity.type
_entity.pdbx_description
1 polymer ?
#
loop_
_entity_poly.entity_id
_entity_poly.type
_entity_poly.pdbx_seq_one_letter_code
_entity_poly.pdbx_strand_id
1 'polypeptide(L)' 'MLRVNGHGRVVRDAEVLGLWEDPPELAIVVDVEETFVHCGRALRTSGTWRPEDWADPSGVPSSKELAAAARATRD' A
#
# COMPACT_ATOMS: atom_id res chain seq x y z
N MET A 1 -13.97 9.17 -0.17
CA MET A 1 -12.85 8.22 -0.12
C MET A 1 -11.61 8.97 -0.55
N LEU A 2 -10.52 8.87 0.21
CA LEU A 2 -9.24 9.47 -0.11
C LEU A 2 -8.35 8.41 -0.78
N ARG A 3 -7.84 8.71 -1.97
CA ARG A 3 -6.74 7.96 -2.60
C ARG A 3 -5.46 8.75 -2.38
N VAL A 4 -4.42 8.07 -1.91
CA VAL A 4 -3.08 8.61 -1.72
C VAL A 4 -2.16 7.88 -2.67
N ASN A 5 -1.41 8.61 -3.50
CA ASN A 5 -0.31 8.05 -4.29
C ASN A 5 1.02 8.61 -3.75
N GLY A 6 2.04 7.77 -3.79
CA GLY A 6 3.38 8.12 -3.35
C GLY A 6 4.24 6.89 -3.10
N HIS A 7 5.37 7.11 -2.44
CA HIS A 7 6.35 6.06 -2.17
C HIS A 7 6.15 5.45 -0.79
N GLY A 8 5.87 4.14 -0.76
CA GLY A 8 5.71 3.37 0.46
C GLY A 8 7.00 2.68 0.89
N ARG A 9 7.34 2.75 2.19
CA ARG A 9 8.43 1.98 2.78
C ARG A 9 8.02 1.38 4.13
N VAL A 10 8.50 0.15 4.39
CA VAL A 10 8.34 -0.51 5.69
C VAL A 10 9.43 -0.02 6.64
N VAL A 11 9.05 0.42 7.85
CA VAL A 11 9.96 0.97 8.86
C VAL A 11 9.79 0.29 10.22
N ARG A 12 10.86 0.38 11.03
CA ARG A 12 10.92 0.04 12.46
C ARG A 12 11.39 1.22 13.32
N ASP A 13 11.30 2.43 12.77
CA ASP A 13 11.79 3.64 13.41
C ASP A 13 11.00 3.92 14.70
N ALA A 14 11.69 4.04 15.84
CA ALA A 14 11.05 4.21 17.14
C ALA A 14 10.24 5.51 17.25
N GLU A 15 10.66 6.59 16.58
CA GLU A 15 9.91 7.85 16.58
C GLU A 15 8.60 7.71 15.82
N VAL A 16 8.61 6.96 14.72
CA VAL A 16 7.39 6.64 13.96
C VAL A 16 6.50 5.72 14.76
N LEU A 17 7.01 4.59 15.26
CA LEU A 17 6.22 3.61 16.00
C LEU A 17 5.63 4.18 17.31
N GLY A 18 6.32 5.14 17.93
CA GLY A 18 5.84 5.84 19.12
C GLY A 18 4.66 6.78 18.90
N LEU A 19 4.19 6.97 17.66
CA LEU A 19 2.97 7.74 17.36
C LEU A 19 1.68 7.03 17.80
N TRP A 20 1.76 5.72 18.06
CA TRP A 20 0.63 4.92 18.54
C TRP A 20 0.71 4.73 20.06
N GLU A 21 -0.46 4.65 20.72
CA GLU A 21 -0.56 4.38 22.16
C GLU A 21 -0.01 2.97 22.51
N ASP A 22 -0.28 1.99 21.65
CA ASP A 22 0.31 0.65 21.67
C ASP A 22 1.18 0.48 20.40
N PRO A 23 2.51 0.63 20.50
CA PRO A 23 3.38 0.65 19.32
C PRO A 23 3.37 -0.69 18.54
N PRO A 24 3.14 -0.67 17.22
CA PRO A 24 3.20 -1.88 16.41
C PRO A 24 4.66 -2.34 16.16
N GLU A 25 4.85 -3.59 15.74
CA GLU A 25 6.19 -4.12 15.39
C GLU A 25 6.78 -3.52 14.10
N LEU A 26 5.91 -3.01 13.22
CA LEU A 26 6.22 -2.50 11.90
C LEU A 26 5.22 -1.40 11.52
N ALA A 27 5.68 -0.42 10.75
CA ALA A 27 4.81 0.56 10.11
C ALA A 27 5.14 0.67 8.60
N ILE A 28 4.16 1.11 7.82
CA ILE A 28 4.36 1.56 6.44
C ILE A 28 4.26 3.07 6.44
N VAL A 29 5.34 3.75 6.05
CA VAL A 29 5.33 5.19 5.80
C VAL A 29 5.12 5.42 4.32
N VAL A 30 4.23 6.35 3.97
CA VAL A 30 4.00 6.77 2.59
C VAL A 30 4.43 8.23 2.46
N ASP A 31 5.48 8.47 1.69
CA ASP A 31 5.84 9.81 1.25
C ASP A 31 4.84 10.22 0.17
N VAL A 32 3.90 11.10 0.52
CA VAL A 32 2.76 11.45 -0.34
C VAL A 32 3.20 12.37 -1.47
N GLU A 33 2.92 11.96 -2.70
CA GLU A 33 3.15 12.78 -3.90
C GLU A 33 1.88 13.50 -4.34
N GLU A 34 0.73 12.81 -4.25
CA GLU A 34 -0.56 13.36 -4.65
C GLU A 34 -1.72 12.70 -3.90
N THR A 35 -2.83 13.43 -3.79
CA THR A 35 -4.06 12.93 -3.19
C THR A 35 -5.28 13.28 -4.01
N PHE A 36 -6.23 12.35 -4.05
CA PHE A 36 -7.50 12.53 -4.74
C PHE A 36 -8.66 12.22 -3.81
N VAL A 37 -9.69 13.07 -3.87
CA VAL A 37 -10.95 12.83 -3.17
C VAL A 37 -11.98 12.31 -4.17
N HIS A 38 -12.52 11.13 -3.89
CA HIS A 38 -13.57 10.52 -4.69
C HIS A 38 -14.88 10.39 -3.90
N CYS A 39 -16.00 10.53 -4.61
CA CYS A 39 -17.32 10.28 -4.06
C CYS A 39 -17.51 8.79 -3.72
N GLY A 40 -18.38 8.47 -2.77
CA GLY A 40 -18.63 7.08 -2.36
C GLY A 40 -19.20 6.19 -3.49
N ARG A 41 -19.85 6.79 -4.49
CA ARG A 41 -20.36 6.09 -5.67
C ARG A 41 -19.22 5.43 -6.46
N ALA A 42 -18.09 6.13 -6.64
CA ALA A 42 -16.95 5.62 -7.39
C ALA A 42 -16.39 4.31 -6.79
N LEU A 43 -16.29 4.22 -5.46
CA LEU A 43 -15.86 3.00 -4.77
C LEU A 43 -16.83 1.83 -4.99
N ARG A 44 -18.13 2.12 -4.90
CA ARG A 44 -19.17 1.09 -5.03
C ARG A 44 -19.19 0.53 -6.44
N THR A 45 -18.97 1.37 -7.45
CA THR A 45 -18.99 0.96 -8.85
C THR A 45 -17.65 0.41 -9.34
N SER A 46 -16.54 0.62 -8.63
CA SER A 46 -15.22 0.12 -9.05
C SER A 46 -15.03 -1.39 -8.83
N GLY A 47 -15.92 -2.05 -8.08
CA GLY A 47 -15.79 -3.48 -7.80
C GLY A 47 -14.58 -3.84 -6.92
N THR A 48 -13.92 -2.85 -6.31
CA THR A 48 -12.67 -3.06 -5.56
C THR A 48 -12.81 -4.11 -4.45
N TRP A 49 -14.01 -4.29 -3.88
CA TRP A 49 -14.29 -5.29 -2.83
C TRP A 49 -15.03 -6.53 -3.32
N ARG A 50 -14.99 -6.84 -4.62
CA ARG A 50 -15.55 -8.05 -5.22
C ARG A 50 -14.44 -8.92 -5.79
N PRO A 51 -13.81 -9.78 -4.98
CA PRO A 51 -12.70 -10.64 -5.41
C PRO A 51 -13.03 -11.50 -6.64
N GLU A 52 -14.29 -11.88 -6.81
CA GLU A 52 -14.80 -12.63 -7.97
C GLU A 52 -14.68 -11.86 -9.30
N ASP A 53 -14.64 -10.52 -9.25
CA ASP A 53 -14.52 -9.65 -10.42
C ASP A 53 -13.04 -9.27 -10.70
N TRP A 54 -12.09 -9.69 -9.87
CA TRP A 54 -10.68 -9.35 -10.03
C TRP A 54 -10.06 -10.11 -11.21
N ALA A 55 -9.11 -9.45 -11.89
CA ALA A 55 -8.38 -10.08 -12.98
C ALA A 55 -7.56 -11.29 -12.48
N ASP A 56 -7.31 -12.24 -13.38
CA ASP A 56 -6.50 -13.42 -13.08
C ASP A 56 -5.12 -13.01 -12.52
N PRO A 57 -4.78 -13.45 -11.28
CA PRO A 57 -3.52 -13.08 -10.65
C PRO A 57 -2.30 -13.74 -11.30
N SER A 58 -2.46 -14.67 -12.26
CA SER A 58 -1.35 -15.32 -12.95
C SER A 58 -0.39 -14.35 -13.66
N GLY A 59 -0.86 -13.15 -14.02
CA GLY A 59 -0.03 -12.07 -14.57
C GLY A 59 0.64 -11.16 -13.54
N VAL A 60 0.41 -11.37 -12.24
CA VAL A 60 0.94 -10.54 -11.15
C VAL A 60 2.19 -11.20 -10.57
N PRO A 61 3.26 -10.44 -10.25
CA PRO A 61 4.47 -11.02 -9.69
C PRO A 61 4.21 -11.70 -8.34
N SER A 62 4.87 -12.84 -8.13
CA SER A 62 4.90 -13.51 -6.83
C SER A 62 5.57 -12.66 -5.76
N SER A 63 5.29 -12.95 -4.48
CA SER A 63 5.97 -12.28 -3.36
C SER A 63 7.48 -12.42 -3.42
N LYS A 64 7.99 -13.52 -3.99
CA LYS A 64 9.43 -13.74 -4.21
C LYS A 64 10.00 -12.76 -5.23
N GLU A 65 9.31 -12.57 -6.35
CA GLU A 65 9.73 -11.64 -7.40
C GLU A 65 9.67 -10.20 -6.92
N LEU A 66 8.61 -9.83 -6.19
CA LEU A 66 8.50 -8.51 -5.54
C LEU A 66 9.66 -8.27 -4.56
N ALA A 67 9.98 -9.26 -3.71
CA ALA A 67 11.08 -9.14 -2.76
C ALA A 67 12.45 -9.08 -3.45
N ALA A 68 12.64 -9.74 -4.59
CA ALA A 68 13.86 -9.64 -5.39
C ALA A 68 14.00 -8.25 -6.03
N ALA A 69 12.92 -7.75 -6.66
CA ALA A 69 12.90 -6.42 -7.27
C ALA A 69 13.15 -5.31 -6.24
N ALA A 70 12.49 -5.37 -5.07
CA ALA A 70 12.65 -4.40 -4.01
C ALA A 70 14.08 -4.38 -3.40
N ARG A 71 14.81 -5.50 -3.46
CA ARG A 71 16.22 -5.55 -3.05
C ARG A 71 17.12 -4.90 -4.10
N ALA A 72 16.84 -5.11 -5.38
CA ALA A 72 17.62 -4.53 -6.47
C ALA A 72 17.53 -3.00 -6.56
N THR A 73 16.46 -2.39 -6.04
CA THR A 73 16.27 -0.93 -5.99
C THR A 73 16.82 -0.27 -4.73
N ARG A 74 17.53 -1.01 -3.86
CA ARG A 74 18.07 -0.52 -2.57
C ARG A 74 19.58 -0.22 -2.60
N ASP A 75 20.24 -0.43 -3.74
CA ASP A 75 21.62 -0.03 -4.02
C ASP A 75 21.65 1.29 -4.79
#